data_AF-A0A956WZH1-F1
#
_entry.id   AF-A0A956WZH1-F1
#
_cell.length_a   1.000
_cell.length_b   1.000
_cell.length_c   1.000
_cell.angle_alpha   90.00
_cell.angle_beta   90.00
_cell.angle_gamma   90.00
#
_symmetry.space_group_name_H-M   'P 1'
#
loop_
_entity.id
_entity.type
_entity.pdbx_description
1 polymer ?
#
loop_
_entity_poly.entity_id
_entity_poly.type
_entity_poly.pdbx_seq_one_letter_code
_entity_poly.pdbx_strand_id
1 'polypeptide(L)' 'MKSFAGRDILSLKEFERNEFFHVFDVASQLEPIARNRHNSDMLTHKTLVTAFYQPSTRTRLAHEAGMHRLGGHVT' A
#
# COMPACT_ATOMS: atom_id res chain seq x y z
N MET A 1 -8.61 10.03 -15.30
CA MET A 1 -7.86 9.58 -14.11
C MET A 1 -6.60 8.91 -14.63
N LYS A 2 -5.42 9.30 -14.16
CA LYS A 2 -4.18 8.64 -14.59
C LYS A 2 -4.10 7.26 -13.95
N SER A 3 -3.43 6.33 -14.61
CA SER A 3 -3.23 4.99 -14.05
C SER A 3 -2.24 5.05 -12.90
N PHE A 4 -2.51 4.29 -11.82
CA PHE A 4 -1.54 4.03 -10.75
C PHE A 4 -0.54 2.92 -11.13
N ALA A 5 -0.84 2.11 -12.14
CA ALA A 5 0.04 1.01 -12.54
C ALA A 5 1.36 1.56 -13.11
N GLY A 6 2.48 1.19 -12.47
CA GLY A 6 3.82 1.64 -12.86
C GLY A 6 4.13 3.10 -12.52
N ARG A 7 3.30 3.76 -11.70
CA ARG A 7 3.49 5.15 -11.27
C ARG A 7 4.19 5.21 -9.92
N ASP A 8 5.24 6.01 -9.83
CA ASP A 8 5.88 6.36 -8.55
C ASP A 8 5.07 7.44 -7.81
N ILE A 9 4.93 7.29 -6.49
CA ILE A 9 4.25 8.25 -5.61
C ILE A 9 5.29 8.97 -4.75
N LEU A 10 5.79 10.10 -5.26
CA LEU A 10 6.84 10.90 -4.59
C LEU A 10 6.28 12.13 -3.88
N SER A 11 5.17 12.67 -4.37
CA SER A 11 4.53 13.87 -3.80
C SER A 11 3.02 13.86 -3.98
N LEU A 12 2.32 14.36 -2.96
CA LEU A 12 0.86 14.60 -3.05
C LEU A 12 0.50 15.72 -4.03
N LYS A 13 1.45 16.56 -4.44
CA LYS A 13 1.21 17.65 -5.42
C LYS A 13 0.86 17.13 -6.81
N GLU A 14 1.24 15.89 -7.11
CA GLU A 14 0.97 15.25 -8.40
C GLU A 14 -0.39 14.57 -8.46
N PHE A 15 -1.13 14.55 -7.34
CA PHE A 15 -2.45 13.93 -7.27
C PHE A 15 -3.53 14.89 -7.74
N GLU A 16 -4.41 14.38 -8.58
CA GLU A 16 -5.68 15.02 -8.89
C GLU A 16 -6.73 14.70 -7.80
N ARG A 17 -7.74 15.56 -7.65
CA ARG A 17 -8.80 15.39 -6.64
C ARG A 17 -9.50 14.03 -6.72
N ASN A 18 -9.79 13.55 -7.93
CA ASN A 18 -10.41 12.26 -8.19
C ASN A 18 -9.50 11.07 -7.79
N GLU A 19 -8.19 11.21 -7.91
CA GLU A 19 -7.23 10.18 -7.51
C GLU A 19 -7.26 9.98 -5.99
N PHE A 20 -7.42 11.06 -5.21
CA PHE A 20 -7.64 10.93 -3.76
C PHE A 20 -8.90 10.15 -3.43
N PHE A 21 -10.03 10.47 -4.08
CA PHE A 21 -11.27 9.73 -3.86
C PHE A 21 -11.15 8.25 -4.21
N HIS A 22 -10.42 7.93 -5.28
CA HIS A 22 -10.14 6.55 -5.64
C HIS A 22 -9.30 5.82 -4.57
N VAL A 23 -8.26 6.47 -4.04
CA VAL A 23 -7.45 5.91 -2.95
C VAL A 23 -8.30 5.66 -1.70
N PHE A 24 -9.18 6.60 -1.35
CA PHE A 24 -10.07 6.43 -0.19
C PHE A 24 -11.07 5.28 -0.39
N ASP A 25 -11.65 5.15 -1.59
CA ASP A 25 -12.55 4.05 -1.92
C ASP A 25 -11.85 2.69 -1.80
N VAL A 26 -10.64 2.56 -2.37
CA VAL A 26 -9.83 1.33 -2.23
C VAL A 26 -9.46 1.08 -0.76
N ALA A 27 -9.10 2.12 0.00
CA ALA A 27 -8.81 1.97 1.42
C ALA A 27 -10.01 1.45 2.23
N SER A 28 -11.23 1.92 1.93
CA SER A 28 -12.47 1.41 2.53
C SER A 28 -12.74 -0.05 2.14
N GLN A 29 -12.43 -0.45 0.91
CA GLN A 29 -12.55 -1.85 0.48
C GLN A 29 -11.53 -2.78 1.16
N LEU A 30 -10.35 -2.26 1.51
CA LEU A 30 -9.30 -3.01 2.22
C LEU A 30 -9.51 -3.04 3.74
N GLU A 31 -10.36 -2.18 4.29
CA GLU A 31 -10.61 -2.10 5.74
C GLU A 31 -11.07 -3.43 6.36
N PRO A 32 -12.00 -4.21 5.76
CA PRO A 32 -12.39 -5.52 6.29
C PRO A 32 -11.24 -6.53 6.34
N ILE A 33 -10.30 -6.49 5.39
CA ILE A 33 -9.09 -7.34 5.37
C ILE A 33 -8.24 -7.00 6.61
N ALA A 34 -8.04 -5.70 6.86
CA ALA A 34 -7.28 -5.24 8.02
C ALA A 34 -7.97 -5.56 9.36
N ARG A 35 -9.29 -5.33 9.46
CA ARG A 35 -10.06 -5.49 10.71
C ARG A 35 -10.33 -6.95 11.08
N ASN A 36 -10.70 -7.78 10.11
CA ASN A 36 -11.11 -9.17 10.35
C ASN A 36 -9.95 -10.16 10.39
N ARG A 37 -8.70 -9.67 10.32
CA ARG A 37 -7.48 -10.49 10.24
C ARG A 37 -7.54 -11.52 9.11
N HIS A 38 -8.23 -11.16 8.02
CA HIS A 38 -8.23 -11.94 6.80
C HIS A 38 -7.07 -11.47 5.94
N ASN A 39 -6.30 -12.41 5.41
CA ASN A 39 -5.29 -12.10 4.40
C ASN A 39 -5.88 -12.32 3.01
N SER A 40 -5.35 -11.58 2.06
CA SER A 40 -5.64 -11.70 0.63
C SER A 40 -4.40 -12.23 -0.10
N ASP A 41 -4.57 -12.72 -1.33
CA ASP A 41 -3.52 -13.20 -2.23
C ASP A 41 -3.22 -12.22 -3.38
N MET A 42 -3.78 -11.01 -3.33
CA MET A 42 -3.65 -9.98 -4.38
C MET A 42 -2.20 -9.66 -4.79
N LEU A 43 -1.25 -9.78 -3.86
CA LEU A 43 0.17 -9.48 -4.07
C LEU A 43 1.08 -10.72 -3.92
N THR A 44 0.56 -11.95 -3.96
CA THR A 44 1.32 -13.20 -3.71
C THR A 44 2.60 -13.36 -4.55
N HIS A 45 2.66 -12.77 -5.75
CA HIS A 45 3.83 -12.84 -6.62
C HIS A 45 4.61 -11.51 -6.72
N LYS A 46 4.45 -10.64 -5.72
CA LYS A 46 5.11 -9.33 -5.66
C LYS A 46 6.05 -9.29 -4.45
N THR A 47 7.20 -8.64 -4.66
CA THR A 47 8.21 -8.39 -3.63
C THR A 47 8.34 -6.89 -3.41
N LEU A 48 8.27 -6.45 -2.16
CA LEU A 48 8.53 -5.08 -1.72
C LEU A 48 9.91 -5.01 -1.09
N VAL A 49 10.77 -4.11 -1.57
CA VAL A 49 12.03 -3.76 -0.91
C VAL A 49 11.79 -2.58 0.01
N THR A 50 12.25 -2.66 1.26
CA THR A 50 12.13 -1.54 2.21
C THR A 50 13.48 -0.85 2.48
N ALA A 51 13.68 0.35 1.92
CA ALA A 51 14.93 1.10 2.05
C ALA A 51 14.78 2.29 3.02
N PHE A 52 14.78 2.03 4.33
CA PHE A 52 14.71 3.06 5.37
C PHE A 52 16.11 3.44 5.88
N TYR A 53 16.66 4.56 5.39
CA TYR A 53 17.97 5.07 5.82
C TYR A 53 17.93 5.79 7.18
N GLN A 54 16.75 6.19 7.64
CA GLN A 54 16.51 6.80 8.93
C GLN A 54 15.58 5.93 9.78
N PRO A 55 15.80 5.81 11.10
CA PRO A 55 14.93 5.01 11.96
C PRO A 55 13.48 5.49 11.93
N SER A 56 12.57 4.62 11.46
CA SER A 56 11.13 4.87 11.47
C SER A 56 10.35 3.56 11.60
N THR A 57 10.33 3.01 12.82
CA THR A 57 9.72 1.70 13.10
C THR A 57 8.25 1.65 12.69
N ARG A 58 7.47 2.68 13.05
CA ARG A 58 6.03 2.71 12.77
C ARG A 58 5.74 2.70 11.27
N THR A 59 6.43 3.54 10.50
CA THR A 59 6.18 3.66 9.06
C THR A 59 6.64 2.41 8.32
N ARG A 60 7.82 1.87 8.67
CA ARG A 60 8.33 0.62 8.10
C ARG A 60 7.34 -0.52 8.34
N LEU A 61 6.99 -0.77 9.60
CA LEU A 61 6.06 -1.86 9.95
C LEU A 61 4.69 -1.70 9.32
N ALA A 62 4.19 -0.47 9.12
CA ALA A 62 2.92 -0.24 8.43
C ALA A 62 2.96 -0.70 6.96
N HIS A 63 4.06 -0.40 6.24
CA HIS A 63 4.24 -0.83 4.85
C HIS A 63 4.41 -2.35 4.76
N GLU A 64 5.25 -2.93 5.61
CA GLU A 64 5.49 -4.38 5.64
C GLU A 64 4.22 -5.15 5.97
N ALA A 65 3.47 -4.71 6.99
CA ALA A 65 2.21 -5.34 7.38
C ALA A 65 1.14 -5.24 6.27
N GLY A 66 1.10 -4.13 5.52
CA GLY A 66 0.24 -4.01 4.34
C GLY A 66 0.60 -5.04 3.27
N MET A 67 1.89 -5.15 2.94
CA MET A 67 2.37 -6.12 1.96
C MET A 67 2.07 -7.56 2.35
N HIS A 68 2.34 -7.93 3.61
CA HIS A 68 2.07 -9.28 4.12
C HIS A 68 0.58 -9.63 4.16
N ARG A 69 -0.29 -8.69 4.56
CA ARG A 69 -1.74 -8.93 4.57
C ARG A 69 -2.32 -9.19 3.19
N LEU A 70 -1.68 -8.66 2.15
CA LEU A 70 -2.07 -8.88 0.76
C LEU A 70 -1.31 -10.07 0.13
N GLY A 71 -0.59 -10.86 0.92
CA GLY A 71 0.09 -12.08 0.48
C GLY A 71 1.50 -11.83 -0.10
N GLY A 72 1.95 -10.59 -0.13
CA GLY A 72 3.24 -10.20 -0.70
C GLY A 72 4.45 -10.50 0.18
N HIS A 73 5.61 -10.54 -0.47
CA HIS A 73 6.91 -10.72 0.19
C HIS A 73 7.60 -9.38 0.45
N VAL A 74 8.36 -9.29 1.54
CA VAL A 74 9.13 -8.11 1.93
C VAL A 74 10.60 -8.52 2.08
N THR A 75 11.51 -7.71 1.53
CA THR A 75 12.96 -7.87 1.68
C THR A 75 13.68 -6.57 2.03
#